data_AF-A0A818X6K2-F1
#
_entry.id   AF-A0A818X6K2-F1
#
_cell.length_a   1.000
_cell.length_b   1.000
_cell.length_c   1.000
_cell.angle_alpha   90.00
_cell.angle_beta   90.00
_cell.angle_gamma   90.00
#
_symmetry.space_group_name_H-M   'P 1'
#
loop_
_entity.id
_entity.type
_entity.pdbx_description
1 polymer ?
#
loop_
_entity_poly.entity_id
_entity_poly.type
_entity_poly.pdbx_seq_one_letter_code
_entity_poly.pdbx_strand_id
1 'polypeptide(L)'
;MLKYLFGQRSSYLNVETINKVQSLCRSIENQIDENKLHEEFLELFHRLLNSPKEKSPRNILQEQFHFSLNKGLSQTHSQGIFLDYGQIKTAGQLVAIYPGTIYHRHFDPLLLASIRNTFLLARKDNLIIDGRDQGLSSSIYRSCHARYPLYDMTWLSKDIYQHKNPLSLGHYINHFPSNGLPNVTYYEFDFNFNESQQDLYRFVPNVRYADLDNEKGMPSAVLISLRPIEQGEELFSCYYNVIQQEKQS
;
A
#
# COMPACT_ATOMS: atom_id res chain seq x y z
N MET A 1 -25.30 14.87 6.59
CA MET A 1 -24.99 15.06 5.15
C MET A 1 -23.73 14.28 4.72
N LEU A 2 -23.41 13.12 5.34
CA LEU A 2 -22.23 12.29 5.03
C LEU A 2 -22.59 10.83 4.66
N LYS A 3 -23.88 10.46 4.70
CA LYS A 3 -24.38 9.13 4.29
C LYS A 3 -24.54 8.95 2.77
N TYR A 4 -24.30 9.98 1.96
CA TYR A 4 -24.62 9.99 0.53
C TYR A 4 -23.40 9.99 -0.42
N LEU A 5 -22.16 9.91 0.10
CA LEU A 5 -20.94 9.92 -0.73
C LEU A 5 -20.34 8.53 -0.97
N PHE A 6 -20.86 7.49 -0.33
CA PHE A 6 -20.50 6.10 -0.61
C PHE A 6 -21.62 5.46 -1.41
N GLY A 7 -21.36 5.26 -2.71
CA GLY A 7 -22.27 4.59 -3.62
C GLY A 7 -22.72 3.24 -3.04
N GLN A 8 -24.02 2.99 -3.16
CA GLN A 8 -24.64 1.74 -2.74
C GLN A 8 -23.98 0.55 -3.45
N ARG A 9 -23.23 -0.27 -2.70
CA ARG A 9 -22.96 -1.70 -2.93
C ARG A 9 -22.20 -2.31 -1.75
N SER A 10 -22.66 -2.06 -0.52
CA SER A 10 -22.20 -2.85 0.63
C SER A 10 -23.22 -3.97 0.84
N SER A 11 -22.90 -5.17 0.35
CA SER A 11 -23.33 -6.38 1.04
C SER A 11 -22.73 -6.28 2.44
N TYR A 12 -23.54 -5.89 3.42
CA TYR A 12 -23.09 -5.76 4.80
C TYR A 12 -22.47 -7.09 5.22
N LEU A 13 -21.15 -7.10 5.43
CA LEU A 13 -20.49 -8.23 6.07
C LEU A 13 -21.13 -8.42 7.44
N ASN A 14 -21.41 -9.66 7.80
CA ASN A 14 -21.90 -9.93 9.14
C ASN A 14 -20.81 -9.57 10.18
N VAL A 15 -21.24 -9.19 11.38
CA VAL A 15 -20.35 -8.75 12.46
C VAL A 15 -19.33 -9.82 12.82
N GLU A 16 -19.71 -11.10 12.71
CA GLU A 16 -18.83 -12.23 12.98
C GLU A 16 -17.62 -12.27 12.03
N THR A 17 -17.84 -12.04 10.74
CA THR A 17 -16.78 -12.02 9.71
C THR A 17 -15.85 -10.83 9.93
N ILE A 18 -16.41 -9.66 10.27
CA ILE A 18 -15.61 -8.47 10.61
C ILE A 18 -14.71 -8.77 11.82
N ASN A 19 -15.28 -9.33 12.89
CA ASN A 19 -14.53 -9.67 14.11
C ASN A 19 -13.43 -10.70 13.82
N LYS A 20 -13.72 -11.71 13.01
CA LYS A 20 -12.75 -12.74 12.60
C LYS A 20 -11.60 -12.13 11.81
N VAL A 21 -11.89 -11.28 10.83
CA VAL A 21 -10.86 -10.59 10.02
C VAL A 21 -10.01 -9.68 10.91
N GLN A 22 -10.63 -8.87 11.77
CA GLN A 22 -9.89 -7.98 12.69
C GLN A 22 -9.01 -8.77 13.66
N SER A 23 -9.50 -9.88 14.21
CA SER A 23 -8.70 -10.74 15.09
C SER A 23 -7.50 -11.34 14.36
N LEU A 24 -7.69 -11.76 13.10
CA LEU A 24 -6.60 -12.29 12.28
C LEU A 24 -5.57 -11.20 11.95
N CYS A 25 -5.99 -10.00 11.52
CA CYS A 25 -5.08 -8.89 11.25
C CYS A 25 -4.26 -8.52 12.49
N ARG A 26 -4.89 -8.42 13.67
CA ARG A 26 -4.17 -8.14 14.94
C ARG A 26 -3.18 -9.25 15.31
N SER A 27 -3.57 -10.51 15.09
CA SER A 27 -2.67 -11.64 15.36
C SER A 27 -1.43 -11.60 14.48
N ILE A 28 -1.57 -11.25 13.20
CA ILE A 28 -0.44 -11.10 12.28
C ILE A 28 0.37 -9.85 12.62
N GLU A 29 -0.27 -8.71 12.89
CA GLU A 29 0.38 -7.46 13.28
C GLU A 29 1.32 -7.66 14.48
N ASN A 30 0.87 -8.39 15.51
CA ASN A 30 1.67 -8.70 16.70
C ASN A 30 2.84 -9.68 16.45
N GLN A 31 2.88 -10.35 15.30
CA GLN A 31 3.93 -11.31 14.94
C GLN A 31 4.94 -10.72 13.95
N ILE A 32 4.68 -9.52 13.41
CA ILE A 32 5.58 -8.86 12.47
C ILE A 32 6.82 -8.37 13.21
N ASP A 33 7.98 -8.77 12.70
CA ASP A 33 9.26 -8.19 13.08
C ASP A 33 9.55 -7.03 12.13
N GLU A 34 9.39 -5.80 12.61
CA GLU A 34 9.60 -4.59 11.82
C GLU A 34 11.06 -4.42 11.36
N ASN A 35 12.04 -4.88 12.16
CA ASN A 35 13.45 -4.85 11.75
C ASN A 35 13.68 -5.81 10.59
N LYS A 36 13.06 -6.98 10.62
CA LYS A 36 13.12 -7.92 9.49
C LYS A 36 12.51 -7.33 8.23
N LEU A 37 11.34 -6.67 8.32
CA LEU A 37 10.74 -5.97 7.18
C LEU A 37 11.66 -4.86 6.66
N HIS A 38 12.29 -4.11 7.55
CA HIS A 38 13.27 -3.09 7.18
C HIS A 38 14.45 -3.67 6.40
N GLU A 39 15.04 -4.77 6.87
CA GLU A 39 16.12 -5.48 6.17
C GLU A 39 15.67 -6.04 4.81
N GLU A 40 14.45 -6.57 4.70
CA GLU A 40 13.88 -7.02 3.42
C GLU A 40 13.77 -5.87 2.40
N PHE A 41 13.36 -4.67 2.84
CA PHE A 41 13.35 -3.48 1.99
C PHE A 41 14.75 -2.98 1.63
N LEU A 42 15.70 -2.97 2.58
CA LEU A 42 17.08 -2.60 2.32
C LEU A 42 17.69 -3.50 1.24
N GLU A 43 17.55 -4.82 1.39
CA GLU A 43 18.07 -5.77 0.41
C GLU A 43 17.44 -5.54 -0.97
N LEU A 44 16.10 -5.37 -1.03
CA LEU A 44 15.40 -5.13 -2.29
C LEU A 44 15.88 -3.84 -2.96
N PHE A 45 15.92 -2.74 -2.22
CA PHE A 45 16.23 -1.44 -2.77
C PHE A 45 17.70 -1.35 -3.18
N HIS A 46 18.62 -1.99 -2.45
CA HIS A 46 20.01 -2.13 -2.89
C HIS A 46 20.13 -2.95 -4.16
N ARG A 47 19.38 -4.06 -4.31
CA ARG A 47 19.37 -4.85 -5.54
C ARG A 47 18.80 -4.08 -6.72
N LEU A 48 17.72 -3.32 -6.52
CA LEU A 48 17.15 -2.43 -7.53
C LEU A 48 18.09 -1.29 -7.92
N LEU A 49 18.84 -0.73 -6.96
CA LEU A 49 19.80 0.34 -7.20
C LEU A 49 21.00 -0.13 -8.03
N ASN A 50 21.50 -1.33 -7.71
CA ASN A 50 22.74 -1.87 -8.27
C ASN A 50 22.51 -2.81 -9.48
N SER A 51 21.27 -3.05 -9.89
CA SER A 51 20.98 -3.95 -10.99
C SER A 51 21.39 -3.39 -12.36
N PRO A 52 21.86 -4.25 -13.29
CA PRO A 52 22.05 -3.86 -14.68
C PRO A 52 20.76 -3.30 -15.29
N LYS A 53 20.88 -2.35 -16.23
CA LYS A 53 19.71 -1.66 -16.84
C LYS A 53 18.77 -2.61 -17.58
N GLU A 54 19.29 -3.73 -18.07
CA GLU A 54 18.56 -4.75 -18.82
C GLU A 54 17.73 -5.66 -17.90
N LYS A 55 18.04 -5.69 -16.60
CA LYS A 55 17.34 -6.51 -15.63
C LYS A 55 16.09 -5.78 -15.14
N SER A 56 14.92 -6.34 -15.43
CA SER A 56 13.67 -5.73 -15.01
C SER A 56 13.54 -5.74 -13.47
N PRO A 57 12.94 -4.69 -12.86
CA PRO A 57 12.61 -4.69 -11.43
C PRO A 57 11.79 -5.91 -11.00
N ARG A 58 10.88 -6.36 -11.87
CA ARG A 58 10.08 -7.57 -11.64
C ARG A 58 10.95 -8.83 -11.48
N ASN A 59 12.01 -9.00 -12.28
CA ASN A 59 12.89 -10.17 -12.14
C ASN A 59 13.65 -10.13 -10.81
N ILE A 60 14.03 -8.94 -10.33
CA ILE A 60 14.69 -8.77 -9.03
C ILE A 60 13.75 -9.15 -7.89
N LEU A 61 12.49 -8.74 -7.97
CA LEU A 61 11.46 -9.17 -7.02
C LEU A 61 11.31 -10.70 -6.99
N GLN A 62 11.23 -11.34 -8.16
CA GLN A 62 11.10 -12.80 -8.26
C GLN A 62 12.29 -13.55 -7.64
N GLU A 63 13.51 -13.06 -7.86
CA GLU A 63 14.69 -13.69 -7.29
C GLU A 63 14.79 -13.52 -5.77
N GLN A 64 14.29 -12.40 -5.22
CA GLN A 64 14.34 -12.13 -3.78
C GLN A 64 13.19 -12.76 -3.01
N PHE A 65 11.96 -12.51 -3.45
CA PHE A 65 10.76 -12.89 -2.71
C PHE A 65 10.09 -14.15 -3.27
N HIS A 66 10.56 -14.67 -4.40
CA HIS A 66 9.99 -15.85 -5.06
C HIS A 66 8.52 -15.69 -5.46
N PHE A 67 8.08 -14.45 -5.70
CA PHE A 67 6.81 -14.14 -6.33
C PHE A 67 6.90 -12.91 -7.25
N SER A 68 5.88 -12.71 -8.08
CA SER A 68 5.62 -11.39 -8.68
C SER A 68 4.14 -11.08 -8.74
N LEU A 69 3.85 -9.80 -8.93
CA LEU A 69 2.50 -9.27 -9.03
C LEU A 69 2.22 -8.76 -10.44
N ASN A 70 0.96 -8.87 -10.85
CA ASN A 70 0.48 -8.28 -12.09
C ASN A 70 -0.94 -7.75 -11.96
N LYS A 71 -1.29 -6.79 -12.82
CA LYS A 71 -2.67 -6.32 -12.96
C LYS A 71 -3.47 -7.31 -13.80
N GLY A 72 -4.67 -7.64 -13.35
CA GLY A 72 -5.61 -8.49 -14.06
C GLY A 72 -7.04 -7.96 -13.99
N LEU A 73 -7.93 -8.54 -14.78
CA LEU A 73 -9.36 -8.28 -14.65
C LEU A 73 -9.87 -9.02 -13.41
N SER A 74 -10.36 -8.26 -12.43
CA SER A 74 -10.90 -8.79 -11.18
C SER A 74 -12.27 -9.42 -11.38
N GLN A 75 -12.61 -10.36 -10.50
CA GLN A 75 -13.98 -10.87 -10.34
C GLN A 75 -14.98 -9.74 -9.98
N THR A 76 -14.51 -8.64 -9.38
CA THR A 76 -15.33 -7.46 -9.08
C THR A 76 -15.55 -6.53 -10.28
N HIS A 77 -15.17 -6.96 -11.50
CA HIS A 77 -15.26 -6.18 -12.75
C HIS A 77 -14.47 -4.87 -12.73
N SER A 78 -13.50 -4.76 -11.82
CA SER A 78 -12.48 -3.71 -11.77
C SER A 78 -11.11 -4.28 -12.16
N GLN A 79 -10.08 -3.44 -12.17
CA GLN A 79 -8.71 -3.94 -12.14
C GLN A 79 -8.40 -4.51 -10.75
N GLY A 80 -7.68 -5.62 -10.68
CA GLY A 80 -7.17 -6.23 -9.45
C GLY A 80 -5.70 -6.60 -9.58
N ILE A 81 -5.09 -6.96 -8.46
CA ILE A 81 -3.71 -7.42 -8.40
C ILE A 81 -3.68 -8.91 -8.13
N PHE A 82 -2.88 -9.64 -8.91
CA PHE A 82 -2.76 -11.09 -8.83
C PHE A 82 -1.31 -11.45 -8.55
N LEU A 83 -1.12 -12.54 -7.79
CA LEU A 83 0.17 -13.20 -7.70
C LEU A 83 0.37 -14.03 -8.98
N ASP A 84 1.10 -13.50 -9.96
CA ASP A 84 1.16 -14.08 -11.30
C ASP A 84 2.32 -15.07 -11.51
N TYR A 85 3.27 -15.10 -10.57
CA TYR A 85 4.39 -16.04 -10.54
C TYR A 85 4.72 -16.40 -9.10
N GLY A 86 5.04 -17.66 -8.85
CA GLY A 86 5.58 -18.11 -7.57
C GLY A 86 4.51 -18.26 -6.50
N GLN A 87 4.86 -18.01 -5.23
CA GLN A 87 3.93 -18.14 -4.11
C GLN A 87 4.42 -17.35 -2.89
N ILE A 88 3.47 -16.95 -2.04
CA ILE A 88 3.74 -16.50 -0.68
C ILE A 88 3.51 -17.69 0.24
N LYS A 89 4.54 -18.14 0.94
CA LYS A 89 4.56 -19.43 1.65
C LYS A 89 3.95 -19.37 3.05
N THR A 90 4.01 -18.22 3.71
CA THR A 90 3.54 -18.06 5.10
C THR A 90 2.74 -16.77 5.25
N ALA A 91 1.92 -16.70 6.30
CA ALA A 91 1.38 -15.44 6.78
C ALA A 91 2.52 -14.53 7.30
N GLY A 92 2.29 -13.22 7.34
CA GLY A 92 3.26 -12.24 7.82
C GLY A 92 4.31 -11.81 6.80
N GLN A 93 4.24 -12.25 5.54
CA GLN A 93 5.21 -11.88 4.52
C GLN A 93 4.83 -10.57 3.82
N LEU A 94 5.84 -9.77 3.45
CA LEU A 94 5.68 -8.57 2.63
C LEU A 94 5.11 -8.92 1.24
N VAL A 95 4.09 -8.17 0.82
CA VAL A 95 3.40 -8.36 -0.47
C VAL A 95 3.48 -7.14 -1.37
N ALA A 96 3.20 -5.95 -0.84
CA ALA A 96 3.15 -4.72 -1.63
C ALA A 96 3.33 -3.47 -0.74
N ILE A 97 3.55 -2.32 -1.37
CA ILE A 97 3.54 -1.00 -0.74
C ILE A 97 2.30 -0.25 -1.26
N TYR A 98 1.62 0.47 -0.36
CA TYR A 98 0.56 1.41 -0.68
C TYR A 98 1.17 2.78 -1.00
N PRO A 99 1.24 3.17 -2.29
CA PRO A 99 1.84 4.43 -2.67
C PRO A 99 0.89 5.60 -2.39
N GLY A 100 1.41 6.82 -2.39
CA GLY A 100 0.54 7.99 -2.36
C GLY A 100 1.12 9.23 -1.71
N THR A 101 0.34 10.30 -1.80
CA THR A 101 0.64 11.56 -1.08
C THR A 101 0.20 11.39 0.38
N ILE A 102 1.07 11.73 1.32
CA ILE A 102 0.79 11.69 2.75
C ILE A 102 0.30 13.05 3.21
N TYR A 103 -0.85 13.06 3.86
CA TYR A 103 -1.45 14.22 4.47
C TYR A 103 -1.53 14.03 5.98
N HIS A 104 -1.21 15.08 6.74
CA HIS A 104 -1.57 15.17 8.13
C HIS A 104 -3.03 15.58 8.29
N ARG A 105 -3.85 14.72 8.89
CA ARG A 105 -5.32 14.89 9.00
C ARG A 105 -5.76 16.24 9.57
N HIS A 106 -4.98 16.81 10.48
CA HIS A 106 -5.35 18.02 11.22
C HIS A 106 -4.95 19.34 10.54
N PHE A 107 -3.98 19.34 9.63
CA PHE A 107 -3.37 20.59 9.14
C PHE A 107 -3.29 20.66 7.62
N ASP A 108 -3.24 19.52 6.92
CA ASP A 108 -3.14 19.53 5.48
C ASP A 108 -4.52 19.66 4.80
N PRO A 109 -4.61 20.37 3.67
CA PRO A 109 -5.84 20.60 2.95
C PRO A 109 -6.28 19.35 2.17
N LEU A 110 -6.94 18.41 2.84
CA LEU A 110 -7.42 17.16 2.24
C LEU A 110 -8.77 17.29 1.50
N LEU A 111 -9.53 18.36 1.74
CA LEU A 111 -10.93 18.49 1.29
C LEU A 111 -11.10 18.15 -0.20
N LEU A 112 -10.37 18.81 -1.09
CA LEU A 112 -10.51 18.62 -2.54
C LEU A 112 -10.03 17.24 -3.00
N ALA A 113 -8.90 16.76 -2.46
CA ALA A 113 -8.35 15.44 -2.77
C ALA A 113 -9.28 14.30 -2.31
N SER A 114 -10.07 14.52 -1.26
CA SER A 114 -10.99 13.52 -0.71
C SER A 114 -12.30 13.33 -1.48
N ILE A 115 -12.67 14.28 -2.34
CA ILE A 115 -13.96 14.23 -3.04
C ILE A 115 -14.01 12.99 -3.95
N ARG A 116 -14.97 12.11 -3.65
CA ARG A 116 -15.20 10.83 -4.34
C ARG A 116 -13.93 9.95 -4.41
N ASN A 117 -13.05 10.05 -3.41
CA ASN A 117 -11.79 9.34 -3.38
C ASN A 117 -11.85 8.10 -2.47
N THR A 118 -11.84 6.93 -3.11
CA THR A 118 -11.83 5.62 -2.44
C THR A 118 -10.42 5.10 -2.19
N PHE A 119 -9.37 5.85 -2.58
CA PHE A 119 -7.96 5.49 -2.41
C PHE A 119 -7.32 6.21 -1.21
N LEU A 120 -8.13 6.71 -0.28
CA LEU A 120 -7.63 7.28 0.97
C LEU A 120 -7.46 6.17 2.00
N LEU A 121 -6.22 5.97 2.45
CA LEU A 121 -5.88 5.05 3.51
C LEU A 121 -5.53 5.84 4.78
N ALA A 122 -6.32 5.66 5.83
CA ALA A 122 -6.05 6.25 7.14
C ALA A 122 -5.09 5.39 7.95
N ARG A 123 -4.07 6.03 8.54
CA ARG A 123 -3.17 5.48 9.56
C ARG A 123 -3.63 5.84 10.98
N LYS A 124 -3.14 5.11 11.99
CA LYS A 124 -3.42 5.29 13.43
C LYS A 124 -2.79 6.57 13.98
N ASP A 125 -1.69 7.02 13.39
CA ASP A 125 -0.95 8.24 13.75
C ASP A 125 -1.52 9.54 13.16
N ASN A 126 -2.77 9.52 12.70
CA ASN A 126 -3.45 10.66 12.05
C ASN A 126 -2.88 11.08 10.69
N LEU A 127 -2.05 10.24 10.07
CA LEU A 127 -1.69 10.41 8.67
C LEU A 127 -2.73 9.75 7.74
N ILE A 128 -2.84 10.28 6.53
CA ILE A 128 -3.69 9.76 5.46
C ILE A 128 -2.85 9.64 4.19
N ILE A 129 -2.85 8.47 3.57
CA ILE A 129 -2.18 8.23 2.29
C ILE A 129 -3.23 8.26 1.17
N ASP A 130 -3.05 9.16 0.21
CA ASP A 130 -3.85 9.24 -1.03
C ASP A 130 -3.16 8.49 -2.17
N GLY A 131 -3.61 7.26 -2.41
CA GLY A 131 -3.08 6.38 -3.45
C GLY A 131 -3.76 6.53 -4.81
N ARG A 132 -4.57 7.57 -5.04
CA ARG A 132 -5.21 7.77 -6.35
C ARG A 132 -4.17 8.26 -7.37
N ASP A 133 -3.92 7.46 -8.38
CA ASP A 133 -2.91 7.70 -9.42
C ASP A 133 -3.31 8.69 -10.54
N GLN A 134 -4.56 9.18 -10.51
CA GLN A 134 -5.17 9.99 -11.56
C GLN A 134 -5.83 11.28 -11.04
N GLY A 135 -6.06 12.22 -11.95
CA GLY A 135 -6.73 13.50 -11.65
C GLY A 135 -5.95 14.38 -10.67
N LEU A 136 -6.68 15.05 -9.77
CA LEU A 136 -6.10 16.00 -8.82
C LEU A 136 -5.04 15.35 -7.91
N SER A 137 -5.30 14.14 -7.41
CA SER A 137 -4.37 13.40 -6.54
C SER A 137 -3.01 13.16 -7.22
N SER A 138 -3.03 12.72 -8.49
CA SER A 138 -1.83 12.58 -9.33
C SER A 138 -1.07 13.90 -9.48
N SER A 139 -1.80 15.00 -9.70
CA SER A 139 -1.20 16.34 -9.85
C SER A 139 -0.57 16.81 -8.54
N ILE A 140 -1.21 16.55 -7.40
CA ILE A 140 -0.68 16.89 -6.08
C ILE A 140 0.60 16.08 -5.83
N TYR A 141 0.59 14.76 -6.07
CA TYR A 141 1.78 13.94 -5.90
C TYR A 141 2.95 14.45 -6.73
N ARG A 142 2.73 14.76 -8.02
CA ARG A 142 3.77 15.31 -8.91
C ARG A 142 4.29 16.65 -8.41
N SER A 143 3.41 17.52 -7.91
CA SER A 143 3.81 18.80 -7.32
C SER A 143 4.69 18.60 -6.08
N CYS A 144 4.31 17.69 -5.19
CA CYS A 144 5.07 17.38 -3.99
C CYS A 144 6.43 16.75 -4.33
N HIS A 145 6.45 15.78 -5.23
CA HIS A 145 7.67 15.18 -5.76
C HIS A 145 8.57 16.22 -6.45
N ALA A 146 8.03 17.20 -7.17
CA ALA A 146 8.83 18.23 -7.82
C ALA A 146 9.59 19.13 -6.81
N ARG A 147 9.09 19.26 -5.58
CA ARG A 147 9.82 19.94 -4.49
C ARG A 147 10.96 19.09 -3.94
N TYR A 148 10.76 17.77 -3.90
CA TYR A 148 11.73 16.80 -3.38
C TYR A 148 11.83 15.59 -4.32
N PRO A 149 12.61 15.69 -5.42
CA PRO A 149 12.68 14.69 -6.48
C PRO A 149 13.53 13.46 -6.08
N LEU A 150 13.37 13.02 -4.83
CA LEU A 150 14.05 11.86 -4.25
C LEU A 150 13.18 10.60 -4.32
N TYR A 151 11.85 10.73 -4.24
CA TYR A 151 10.92 9.60 -4.08
C TYR A 151 10.50 8.97 -5.42
N ASP A 152 9.94 7.75 -5.40
CA ASP A 152 9.46 7.08 -6.60
C ASP A 152 8.12 7.70 -7.08
N MET A 153 8.06 8.24 -8.29
CA MET A 153 6.80 8.67 -8.93
C MET A 153 6.32 7.74 -10.04
N THR A 154 7.06 6.66 -10.33
CA THR A 154 6.74 5.77 -11.45
C THR A 154 5.48 4.95 -11.22
N TRP A 155 5.05 4.79 -9.96
CA TRP A 155 3.78 4.15 -9.59
C TRP A 155 2.55 4.85 -10.20
N LEU A 156 2.66 6.15 -10.56
CA LEU A 156 1.61 6.89 -11.26
C LEU A 156 1.43 6.43 -12.72
N SER A 157 2.34 5.61 -13.27
CA SER A 157 2.18 5.04 -14.60
C SER A 157 1.14 3.92 -14.56
N LYS A 158 0.23 3.93 -15.54
CA LYS A 158 -0.74 2.84 -15.73
C LYS A 158 -0.06 1.53 -16.12
N ASP A 159 1.05 1.64 -16.85
CA ASP A 159 1.92 0.53 -17.22
C ASP A 159 2.84 0.17 -16.05
N ILE A 160 2.52 -0.93 -15.38
CA ILE A 160 3.25 -1.38 -14.20
C ILE A 160 4.69 -1.81 -14.51
N TYR A 161 4.99 -2.13 -15.77
CA TYR A 161 6.34 -2.51 -16.17
C TYR A 161 7.31 -1.32 -16.21
N GLN A 162 6.79 -0.09 -16.11
CA GLN A 162 7.58 1.12 -15.96
C GLN A 162 7.89 1.45 -14.49
N HIS A 163 7.33 0.70 -13.53
CA HIS A 163 7.54 0.94 -12.10
C HIS A 163 8.97 0.57 -11.73
N LYS A 164 9.68 1.50 -11.07
CA LYS A 164 11.02 1.25 -10.51
C LYS A 164 10.95 0.31 -9.32
N ASN A 165 9.96 0.51 -8.46
CA ASN A 165 9.65 -0.43 -7.38
C ASN A 165 8.45 -1.32 -7.77
N PRO A 166 8.67 -2.63 -7.99
CA PRO A 166 7.62 -3.56 -8.42
C PRO A 166 6.58 -3.85 -7.33
N LEU A 167 6.80 -3.42 -6.08
CA LEU A 167 5.85 -3.55 -4.97
C LEU A 167 4.83 -2.41 -4.91
N SER A 168 4.94 -1.34 -5.72
CA SER A 168 4.12 -0.12 -5.64
C SER A 168 2.69 -0.27 -6.18
N LEU A 169 2.04 -1.39 -5.89
CA LEU A 169 0.74 -1.80 -6.45
C LEU A 169 -0.36 -1.89 -5.39
N GLY A 170 -0.08 -1.55 -4.13
CA GLY A 170 -1.02 -1.75 -3.02
C GLY A 170 -2.35 -1.01 -3.14
N HIS A 171 -2.37 0.12 -3.86
CA HIS A 171 -3.56 0.92 -4.11
C HIS A 171 -4.57 0.26 -5.09
N TYR A 172 -4.13 -0.74 -5.86
CA TYR A 172 -4.99 -1.51 -6.76
C TYR A 172 -5.53 -2.82 -6.16
N ILE A 173 -5.14 -3.15 -4.92
CA ILE A 173 -5.65 -4.33 -4.22
C ILE A 173 -7.09 -4.07 -3.80
N ASN A 174 -8.00 -4.93 -4.26
CA ASN A 174 -9.44 -4.76 -4.09
C ASN A 174 -9.89 -5.13 -2.67
N HIS A 175 -11.08 -4.66 -2.31
CA HIS A 175 -11.79 -5.20 -1.17
C HIS A 175 -12.18 -6.65 -1.43
N PHE A 176 -12.05 -7.52 -0.43
CA PHE A 176 -12.50 -8.91 -0.54
C PHE A 176 -14.00 -9.00 -0.88
N PRO A 177 -14.41 -9.99 -1.70
CA PRO A 177 -15.81 -10.18 -2.06
C PRO A 177 -16.64 -10.69 -0.87
N SER A 178 -17.95 -10.48 -0.88
CA SER A 178 -18.83 -10.79 0.28
C SER A 178 -18.88 -12.26 0.69
N ASN A 179 -18.43 -13.18 -0.15
CA ASN A 179 -18.35 -14.62 0.10
C ASN A 179 -16.91 -15.12 0.35
N GLY A 180 -15.92 -14.22 0.42
CA GLY A 180 -14.51 -14.55 0.62
C GLY A 180 -13.95 -14.01 1.94
N LEU A 181 -12.65 -14.22 2.12
CA LEU A 181 -11.83 -13.59 3.17
C LEU A 181 -10.67 -12.84 2.51
N PRO A 182 -10.19 -11.74 3.09
CA PRO A 182 -8.97 -11.10 2.62
C PRO A 182 -7.79 -12.05 2.80
N ASN A 183 -6.82 -11.94 1.90
CA ASN A 183 -5.55 -12.67 1.98
C ASN A 183 -4.36 -11.73 2.27
N VAL A 184 -4.58 -10.42 2.29
CA VAL A 184 -3.61 -9.41 2.72
C VAL A 184 -4.23 -8.38 3.66
N THR A 185 -3.42 -7.76 4.52
CA THR A 185 -3.80 -6.64 5.40
C THR A 185 -2.82 -5.49 5.29
N TYR A 186 -3.29 -4.27 5.57
CA TYR A 186 -2.41 -3.12 5.74
C TYR A 186 -1.62 -3.24 7.04
N TYR A 187 -0.36 -2.80 7.00
CA TYR A 187 0.54 -2.63 8.14
C TYR A 187 1.19 -1.25 8.02
N GLU A 188 1.21 -0.49 9.11
CA GLU A 188 1.85 0.84 9.14
C GLU A 188 3.35 0.65 9.24
N PHE A 189 4.08 1.26 8.32
CA PHE A 189 5.52 1.09 8.20
C PHE A 189 6.16 2.41 7.84
N ASP A 190 7.28 2.74 8.47
CA ASP A 190 7.99 3.98 8.23
C ASP A 190 9.39 3.68 7.68
N PHE A 191 9.68 4.22 6.48
CA PHE A 191 11.00 4.09 5.89
C PHE A 191 11.97 5.03 6.59
N ASN A 192 12.87 4.47 7.39
CA ASN A 192 13.86 5.21 8.18
C ASN A 192 15.29 4.89 7.73
N PHE A 193 15.64 5.29 6.51
CA PHE A 193 16.99 5.10 5.99
C PHE A 193 17.98 6.09 6.60
N ASN A 194 19.18 5.60 6.92
CA ASN A 194 20.26 6.42 7.46
C ASN A 194 20.94 7.26 6.35
N GLU A 195 21.92 8.09 6.74
CA GLU A 195 22.62 8.99 5.81
C GLU A 195 23.30 8.27 4.64
N SER A 196 23.83 7.06 4.84
CA SER A 196 24.48 6.30 3.75
C SER A 196 23.50 5.57 2.83
N GLN A 197 22.21 5.57 3.17
CA GLN A 197 21.12 4.87 2.47
C GLN A 197 20.13 5.83 1.79
N GLN A 198 20.45 7.13 1.73
CA GLN A 198 19.53 8.16 1.18
C GLN A 198 19.05 7.85 -0.25
N ASP A 199 19.90 7.27 -1.10
CA ASP A 199 19.52 6.92 -2.48
C ASP A 199 18.40 5.88 -2.57
N LEU A 200 18.14 5.12 -1.50
CA LEU A 200 17.09 4.10 -1.46
C LEU A 200 15.69 4.71 -1.42
N TYR A 201 15.54 5.97 -0.99
CA TYR A 201 14.26 6.67 -1.06
C TYR A 201 13.70 6.79 -2.49
N ARG A 202 14.54 6.62 -3.52
CA ARG A 202 14.14 6.54 -4.94
C ARG A 202 13.22 5.37 -5.29
N PHE A 203 13.05 4.44 -4.37
CA PHE A 203 12.11 3.31 -4.47
C PHE A 203 10.93 3.44 -3.51
N VAL A 204 10.88 4.46 -2.66
CA VAL A 204 9.76 4.72 -1.75
C VAL A 204 8.68 5.49 -2.52
N PRO A 205 7.46 4.95 -2.69
CA PRO A 205 6.44 5.54 -3.54
C PRO A 205 5.50 6.48 -2.76
N ASN A 206 6.02 7.13 -1.72
CA ASN A 206 5.29 8.04 -0.86
C ASN A 206 5.99 9.40 -0.82
N VAL A 207 5.19 10.47 -0.75
CA VAL A 207 5.68 11.85 -0.61
C VAL A 207 4.78 12.60 0.35
N ARG A 208 5.34 13.48 1.17
CA ARG A 208 4.54 14.35 2.05
C ARG A 208 3.88 15.48 1.27
N TYR A 209 2.65 15.81 1.65
CA TYR A 209 1.95 16.99 1.13
C TYR A 209 2.66 18.28 1.57
N ALA A 210 2.99 18.39 2.86
CA ALA A 210 3.77 19.46 3.44
C ALA A 210 4.96 18.87 4.21
N ASP A 211 6.13 19.49 4.09
CA ASP A 211 7.28 19.12 4.89
C ASP A 211 7.19 19.83 6.23
N LEU A 212 7.28 19.06 7.31
CA LEU A 212 7.44 19.57 8.65
C LEU A 212 8.93 19.44 9.00
N ASP A 213 9.57 20.56 9.38
CA ASP A 213 11.03 20.74 9.51
C ASP A 213 11.77 19.76 10.45
N ASN A 214 11.08 18.80 11.07
CA ASN A 214 11.64 17.86 12.04
C ASN A 214 11.26 16.38 11.80
N GLU A 215 10.54 16.05 10.73
CA GLU A 215 10.14 14.66 10.50
C GLU A 215 11.25 13.84 9.82
N LYS A 216 11.79 12.86 10.55
CA LYS A 216 12.70 11.86 10.01
C LYS A 216 11.91 10.74 9.33
N GLY A 217 12.51 10.17 8.28
CA GLY A 217 11.93 9.05 7.56
C GLY A 217 10.75 9.41 6.67
N MET A 218 10.13 8.40 6.07
CA MET A 218 8.94 8.53 5.23
C MET A 218 7.87 7.54 5.70
N PRO A 219 6.76 8.03 6.29
CA PRO A 219 5.63 7.18 6.65
C PRO A 219 5.04 6.48 5.43
N SER A 220 4.57 5.26 5.60
CA SER A 220 4.00 4.46 4.51
C SER A 220 2.98 3.44 5.02
N ALA A 221 2.38 2.69 4.13
CA ALA A 221 1.65 1.50 4.51
C ALA A 221 2.06 0.38 3.56
N VAL A 222 2.30 -0.79 4.13
CA VAL A 222 2.65 -1.99 3.36
C VAL A 222 1.52 -3.00 3.49
N LEU A 223 1.45 -3.94 2.55
CA LEU A 223 0.53 -5.06 2.61
C LEU A 223 1.28 -6.32 2.99
N ILE A 224 0.73 -7.00 3.98
CA ILE A 224 1.28 -8.22 4.57
C ILE A 224 0.30 -9.37 4.36
N SER A 225 0.81 -10.56 4.04
CA SER A 225 -0.02 -11.75 3.85
C SER A 225 -0.70 -12.19 5.14
N LEU A 226 -1.98 -12.57 5.05
CA LEU A 226 -2.76 -13.14 6.16
C LEU A 226 -2.69 -14.67 6.21
N ARG A 227 -2.23 -15.28 5.11
CA ARG A 227 -2.10 -16.72 4.90
C ARG A 227 -1.13 -16.97 3.74
N PRO A 228 -0.73 -18.24 3.47
CA PRO A 228 -0.10 -18.59 2.20
C PRO A 228 -1.00 -18.19 1.01
N ILE A 229 -0.39 -17.74 -0.09
CA ILE A 229 -1.07 -17.30 -1.33
C ILE A 229 -0.40 -17.98 -2.52
N GLU A 230 -1.20 -18.68 -3.31
CA GLU A 230 -0.76 -19.46 -4.45
C GLU A 230 -0.72 -18.63 -5.74
N GLN A 231 0.02 -19.13 -6.74
CA GLN A 231 0.04 -18.55 -8.07
C GLN A 231 -1.37 -18.51 -8.70
N GLY A 232 -1.71 -17.37 -9.29
CA GLY A 232 -3.00 -17.11 -9.92
C GLY A 232 -4.06 -16.54 -8.97
N GLU A 233 -3.81 -16.50 -7.66
CA GLU A 233 -4.75 -15.89 -6.72
C GLU A 233 -4.77 -14.36 -6.86
N GLU A 234 -5.97 -13.78 -6.79
CA GLU A 234 -6.18 -12.34 -6.65
C GLU A 234 -5.92 -11.91 -5.19
N LEU A 235 -5.26 -10.77 -5.02
CA LEU A 235 -5.04 -10.15 -3.73
C LEU A 235 -6.25 -9.33 -3.31
N PHE A 236 -6.69 -9.55 -2.07
CA PHE A 236 -7.81 -8.86 -1.47
C PHE A 236 -7.48 -8.39 -0.06
N SER A 237 -7.78 -7.13 0.21
CA SER A 237 -7.67 -6.52 1.54
C SER A 237 -9.05 -6.24 2.15
N CYS A 238 -9.05 -5.94 3.44
CA CYS A 238 -10.20 -5.42 4.14
C CYS A 238 -10.13 -3.89 4.15
N TYR A 239 -11.04 -3.19 3.46
CA TYR A 239 -11.08 -1.72 3.47
C TYR A 239 -11.63 -1.15 4.80
N TYR A 240 -12.13 -2.01 5.67
CA TYR A 240 -12.55 -1.63 7.01
C TYR A 240 -11.33 -1.47 7.91
N ASN A 241 -10.62 -0.36 7.75
CA ASN A 241 -9.78 0.16 8.83
C ASN A 241 -10.69 0.72 9.92
N VAL A 242 -10.36 0.38 11.15
CA VAL A 242 -11.02 0.71 12.41
C VAL A 242 -11.19 2.23 12.59
N ILE A 243 -12.33 2.76 12.13
CA ILE A 243 -12.99 3.93 12.76
C ILE A 243 -14.48 3.57 12.87
N GLN A 244 -14.80 2.54 13.64
CA GLN A 244 -16.01 2.65 14.46
C GLN A 244 -15.58 3.48 15.65
N GLN A 245 -15.89 4.78 15.62
CA GLN A 245 -15.92 5.57 16.84
C GLN A 245 -16.72 4.76 17.85
N GLU A 246 -16.10 4.39 18.97
CA GLU A 246 -16.83 3.97 20.15
C GLU A 246 -17.90 5.04 20.37
N LYS A 247 -19.17 4.63 20.29
CA LYS A 247 -20.23 5.38 20.94
C LYS A 247 -19.87 5.37 22.42
N GLN A 248 -19.22 6.43 22.90
CA GLN A 248 -19.31 6.76 24.32
C GLN A 248 -20.80 6.92 24.60
N SER A 249 -21.30 6.01 25.44
CA SER A 249 -22.64 6.01 25.99
C SER A 249 -22.66 6.91 27.22
#